data_AF-A0A965D6U6-F1
#
_entry.id   AF-A0A965D6U6-F1
#
_cell.length_a   1.000
_cell.length_b   1.000
_cell.length_c   1.000
_cell.angle_alpha   90.00
_cell.angle_beta   90.00
_cell.angle_gamma   90.00
#
_symmetry.space_group_name_H-M   'P 1'
#
loop_
_entity.id
_entity.type
_entity.pdbx_description
1 polymer ?
#
loop_
_entity_poly.entity_id
_entity_poly.type
_entity_poly.pdbx_seq_one_letter_code
_entity_poly.pdbx_strand_id
1 'polypeptide(L)'
;MTLPRHLLRIALACLPALGLCADWPQQAVTIVMTFPAGSGVDVVARAVQDPLSRQLGQPVVIEYKPGAAGNIASEWVSRAKPDG
;
A
#
# COMPACT_ATOMS: atom_id res chain seq x y z
N MET A 1 -40.38 31.66 -20.62
CA MET A 1 -40.18 30.85 -19.39
C MET A 1 -38.68 30.80 -19.12
N THR A 2 -38.19 31.70 -18.27
CA THR A 2 -36.77 31.87 -17.97
C THR A 2 -36.33 30.81 -16.97
N LEU A 3 -35.49 29.87 -17.40
CA LEU A 3 -34.98 28.81 -16.51
C LEU A 3 -34.20 29.47 -15.35
N PRO A 4 -34.55 29.20 -14.08
CA PRO A 4 -33.91 29.85 -12.95
C PRO A 4 -32.45 29.41 -12.84
N ARG A 5 -31.52 30.38 -12.88
CA ARG A 5 -30.05 30.19 -12.78
C ARG A 5 -29.60 29.40 -11.55
N HIS A 6 -30.48 29.26 -10.56
CA HIS A 6 -30.26 28.49 -9.33
C HIS A 6 -30.22 26.98 -9.57
N LEU A 7 -30.94 26.46 -10.57
CA LEU A 7 -30.92 25.03 -10.92
C LEU A 7 -29.55 24.59 -11.47
N LEU A 8 -28.86 25.47 -12.20
CA LEU A 8 -27.52 25.21 -12.73
C LEU A 8 -26.46 25.14 -11.61
N ARG A 9 -26.68 25.82 -10.48
CA ARG A 9 -25.75 25.81 -9.33
C ARG A 9 -25.89 24.57 -8.45
N ILE A 10 -27.11 24.01 -8.35
CA ILE A 10 -27.36 22.78 -7.58
C ILE A 10 -26.79 21.56 -8.32
N ALA A 11 -26.82 21.56 -9.66
CA ALA A 11 -26.25 20.49 -10.46
C ALA A 11 -24.72 20.33 -10.31
N LEU A 12 -23.99 21.42 -10.04
CA LEU A 12 -22.54 21.38 -9.85
C LEU A 12 -22.12 20.91 -8.44
N ALA A 13 -23.00 21.03 -7.45
CA ALA A 13 -22.76 20.59 -6.07
C ALA A 13 -23.00 19.08 -5.86
N CYS A 14 -23.50 18.38 -6.88
CA CYS A 14 -23.74 16.94 -6.89
C CYS A 14 -22.78 16.18 -7.80
N LEU A 15 -21.64 16.76 -8.19
CA LEU A 15 -20.51 15.93 -8.62
C LEU A 15 -20.17 15.04 -7.43
N PRO A 16 -20.47 13.73 -7.50
CA PRO A 16 -20.02 12.85 -6.47
C PRO A 16 -18.50 13.00 -6.49
N ALA A 17 -17.91 13.22 -5.30
CA ALA A 17 -16.55 12.77 -5.09
C ALA A 17 -16.59 11.26 -5.34
N LEU A 18 -16.52 10.85 -6.60
CA LEU A 18 -16.03 9.55 -6.99
C LEU A 18 -14.65 9.54 -6.37
N GLY A 19 -14.57 8.94 -5.17
CA GLY A 19 -13.30 8.68 -4.55
C GLY A 19 -12.48 7.98 -5.61
N LEU A 20 -11.46 8.66 -6.14
CA LEU A 20 -10.40 8.04 -6.88
C LEU A 20 -9.67 7.19 -5.84
N CYS A 21 -10.26 6.03 -5.51
CA CYS A 21 -9.54 4.96 -4.87
C CYS A 21 -8.55 4.51 -5.94
N ALA A 22 -7.38 5.15 -5.96
CA ALA A 22 -6.33 4.75 -6.87
C ALA A 22 -5.90 3.34 -6.45
N ASP A 23 -5.89 2.44 -7.43
CA ASP A 23 -5.63 1.03 -7.21
C ASP A 23 -4.32 0.86 -6.44
N TRP A 24 -4.36 0.02 -5.40
CA TRP A 24 -3.17 -0.36 -4.68
C TRP A 24 -2.32 -1.32 -5.53
N PRO A 25 -0.99 -1.25 -5.48
CA PRO A 25 -0.16 -0.27 -4.75
C PRO A 25 0.21 0.95 -5.60
N GLN A 26 0.35 2.09 -4.94
CA GLN A 26 0.76 3.36 -5.59
C GLN A 26 2.24 3.69 -5.39
N GLN A 27 2.94 2.91 -4.57
CA GLN A 27 4.34 3.06 -4.22
C GLN A 27 4.96 1.68 -4.00
N ALA A 28 6.27 1.63 -3.78
CA ALA A 28 6.96 0.38 -3.46
C ALA A 28 6.35 -0.29 -2.22
N VAL A 29 6.19 -1.62 -2.28
CA VAL A 29 5.70 -2.44 -1.17
C VAL A 29 6.89 -2.96 -0.38
N THR A 30 6.89 -2.74 0.93
CA THR A 30 7.98 -3.17 1.82
C THR A 30 7.63 -4.48 2.54
N ILE A 31 8.43 -5.52 2.34
CA ILE A 31 8.46 -6.71 3.18
C ILE A 31 9.35 -6.42 4.39
N VAL A 32 8.75 -6.34 5.57
CA VAL A 32 9.49 -6.17 6.83
C VAL A 32 9.88 -7.54 7.38
N MET A 33 11.18 -7.83 7.35
CA MET A 33 11.74 -9.12 7.70
C MET A 33 12.02 -9.23 9.21
N THR A 34 11.54 -10.32 9.81
CA THR A 34 11.74 -10.68 11.23
C THR A 34 13.05 -11.42 11.51
N PHE A 35 13.73 -11.89 10.46
CA PHE A 35 15.00 -12.64 10.51
C PHE A 35 16.14 -11.87 9.83
N PRO A 36 17.41 -12.14 10.12
CA PRO A 36 18.52 -11.51 9.42
C PRO A 36 18.60 -11.92 7.94
N ALA A 37 19.27 -11.10 7.14
CA ALA A 37 19.61 -11.41 5.74
C ALA A 37 20.39 -12.73 5.65
N GLY A 38 20.13 -13.51 4.59
CA GLY A 38 20.73 -14.83 4.38
C GLY A 38 20.13 -15.97 5.21
N SER A 39 19.13 -15.69 6.06
CA SER A 39 18.36 -16.76 6.72
C SER A 39 17.53 -17.58 5.72
N GLY A 40 17.08 -18.77 6.09
CA GLY A 40 16.18 -19.56 5.24
C GLY A 40 14.89 -18.82 4.86
N VAL A 41 14.39 -17.94 5.74
CA VAL A 41 13.23 -17.08 5.45
C VAL A 41 13.57 -16.01 4.41
N ASP A 42 14.78 -15.44 4.48
CA ASP A 42 15.26 -14.48 3.47
C ASP A 42 15.39 -15.10 2.08
N VAL A 43 15.85 -16.36 2.00
CA VAL A 43 15.90 -17.11 0.74
C VAL A 43 14.51 -17.23 0.12
N VAL A 44 13.50 -17.58 0.92
CA VAL A 44 12.11 -17.67 0.44
C VAL A 44 11.57 -16.29 0.03
N ALA A 45 11.82 -15.25 0.82
CA ALA A 45 11.37 -13.89 0.49
C ALA A 45 11.95 -13.39 -0.84
N ARG A 46 13.24 -13.64 -1.10
CA ARG A 46 13.88 -13.28 -2.36
C ARG A 46 13.35 -14.08 -3.55
N ALA A 47 12.96 -15.34 -3.34
CA ALA A 47 12.34 -16.15 -4.38
C ALA A 47 10.96 -15.60 -4.81
N VAL A 48 10.21 -14.96 -3.90
CA VAL A 48 8.89 -14.39 -4.18
C VAL A 48 8.92 -12.90 -4.55
N GLN A 49 9.97 -12.17 -4.16
CA GLN A 49 10.09 -10.72 -4.35
C GLN A 49 9.89 -10.30 -5.81
N ASP A 50 10.62 -10.93 -6.73
CA ASP A 50 10.58 -10.62 -8.16
C ASP A 50 9.22 -10.94 -8.82
N PRO A 51 8.67 -12.15 -8.67
CA PRO A 51 7.33 -12.46 -9.16
C PRO A 51 6.25 -11.53 -8.62
N LEU A 52 6.29 -11.24 -7.32
CA LEU A 52 5.32 -10.36 -6.67
C LEU A 52 5.40 -8.93 -7.21
N SER A 53 6.62 -8.40 -7.35
CA SER A 53 6.86 -7.08 -7.96
C SER A 53 6.25 -6.97 -9.37
N ARG A 54 6.44 -8.00 -10.21
CA ARG A 54 5.84 -8.04 -11.55
C ARG A 54 4.32 -8.10 -11.53
N GLN A 55 3.74 -8.85 -10.59
CA GLN A 55 2.29 -8.97 -10.47
C GLN A 55 1.64 -7.67 -9.95
N LEU A 56 2.32 -6.98 -9.03
CA LEU A 56 1.84 -5.73 -8.43
C LEU A 56 2.12 -4.50 -9.30
N GLY A 57 3.05 -4.60 -10.26
CA GLY A 57 3.49 -3.45 -11.06
C GLY A 57 4.25 -2.38 -10.25
N GLN A 58 4.63 -2.71 -9.01
CA GLN A 58 5.37 -1.84 -8.10
C GLN A 58 6.57 -2.59 -7.53
N PRO A 59 7.68 -1.89 -7.24
CA PRO A 59 8.84 -2.51 -6.61
C PRO A 59 8.45 -3.14 -5.27
N VAL A 60 8.96 -4.35 -5.01
CA VAL A 60 8.92 -4.97 -3.69
C VAL A 60 10.31 -4.85 -3.08
N VAL A 61 10.42 -4.26 -1.90
CA VAL A 61 11.68 -4.04 -1.18
C VAL A 61 11.70 -4.79 0.14
N ILE A 62 12.88 -5.18 0.63
CA ILE A 62 13.03 -5.91 1.90
C ILE A 62 13.73 -5.01 2.91
N GLU A 63 13.11 -4.81 4.08
CA GLU A 63 13.71 -4.14 5.23
C GLU A 63 13.89 -5.11 6.39
N TYR A 64 15.09 -5.20 6.96
CA TYR A 64 15.40 -6.10 8.05
C TYR A 64 15.18 -5.43 9.41
N LYS A 65 14.29 -6.00 10.23
CA LYS A 65 14.05 -5.59 11.62
C LYS A 65 14.03 -6.80 12.56
N PRO A 66 15.14 -7.55 12.66
CA PRO A 66 15.19 -8.77 13.45
C PRO A 66 15.21 -8.49 14.96
N GLY A 67 14.81 -9.50 15.74
CA GLY A 67 14.94 -9.49 17.21
C GLY A 67 13.62 -9.75 17.94
N ALA A 68 13.72 -10.01 19.25
CA ALA A 68 12.59 -10.31 20.14
C ALA A 68 11.59 -11.34 19.57
N ALA A 69 12.10 -12.42 18.98
CA ALA A 69 11.29 -13.47 18.33
C ALA A 69 10.32 -12.93 17.25
N GLY A 70 10.63 -11.80 16.61
CA GLY A 70 9.82 -11.17 15.57
C GLY A 70 9.00 -9.97 16.07
N ASN A 71 8.90 -9.75 17.38
CA ASN A 71 8.06 -8.70 17.95
C ASN A 71 8.46 -7.29 17.46
N ILE A 72 9.75 -7.02 17.21
CA ILE A 72 10.21 -5.70 16.72
C ILE A 72 9.61 -5.36 15.35
N ALA A 73 9.65 -6.31 14.40
CA ALA A 73 9.08 -6.12 13.08
C ALA A 73 7.54 -6.03 13.15
N SER A 74 6.90 -6.89 13.96
CA SER A 74 5.44 -6.85 14.16
C SER A 74 4.98 -5.52 14.72
N GLU A 75 5.69 -4.99 15.73
CA GLU A 75 5.41 -3.70 16.34
C GLU A 75 5.61 -2.55 15.34
N TRP A 76 6.63 -2.64 14.49
CA TRP A 76 6.87 -1.66 13.42
C TRP A 76 5.71 -1.65 12.41
N VAL A 77 5.31 -2.82 11.89
CA VAL A 77 4.20 -2.93 10.92
C VAL A 77 2.88 -2.50 11.55
N SER A 78 2.65 -2.81 12.84
CA SER A 78 1.42 -2.40 13.55
C SER A 78 1.21 -0.88 13.62
N ARG A 79 2.29 -0.10 13.47
CA ARG A 79 2.28 1.37 13.47
C ARG A 79 2.47 1.98 12.08
N ALA A 80 2.65 1.15 11.04
CA ALA A 80 2.80 1.64 9.69
C ALA A 80 1.49 2.30 9.20
N LYS A 81 1.59 3.13 8.16
CA LYS A 81 0.42 3.71 7.52
C LYS A 81 -0.44 2.56 6.94
N PRO A 82 -1.76 2.51 7.20
CA PRO A 82 -2.63 1.52 6.57
C PRO A 82 -2.96 1.95 5.14
N ASP A 83 -2.01 1.75 4.22
CA ASP A 83 -2.04 2.30 2.86
C ASP A 83 -2.61 1.35 1.80
N GLY A 84 -3.13 0.19 2.20
CA GLY A 84 -3.91 -0.73 1.38
C GLY A 84 -3.71 -2.18 1.79
#